data_AF-A0A9D2JZ04-F1
#
_entry.id   AF-A0A9D2JZ04-F1
#
_cell.length_a   1.000
_cell.length_b   1.000
_cell.length_c   1.000
_cell.angle_alpha   90.00
_cell.angle_beta   90.00
_cell.angle_gamma   90.00
#
_symmetry.space_group_name_H-M   'P 1'
#
loop_
_entity.id
_entity.type
_entity.pdbx_description
1 polymer ?
#
loop_
_entity_poly.entity_id
_entity_poly.type
_entity_poly.pdbx_seq_one_letter_code
_entity_poly.pdbx_strand_id
1 'polypeptide(L)' 'MNLFIICFVLAALLYVLTLPFVGKRAKKAHTEEMPIRGYSERFPWEEDRIAYNRKHGLPDDAI' A
#
# COMPACT_ATOMS: atom_id res chain seq x y z
N MET A 1 13.82 -41.84 -4.08
CA MET A 1 12.63 -41.43 -3.28
C MET A 1 12.92 -40.25 -2.36
N ASN A 2 13.94 -40.31 -1.49
CA ASN A 2 14.21 -39.24 -0.52
C ASN A 2 14.44 -37.84 -1.15
N LEU A 3 15.13 -37.77 -2.30
CA LEU A 3 15.34 -36.49 -3.00
C LEU A 3 14.03 -35.80 -3.41
N PHE A 4 13.04 -36.56 -3.87
CA PHE A 4 11.72 -36.03 -4.23
C PHE A 4 10.95 -35.53 -3.01
N ILE A 5 11.06 -36.25 -1.89
CA ILE A 5 10.43 -35.87 -0.62
C ILE A 5 11.05 -34.56 -0.12
N ILE A 6 12.38 -34.47 -0.11
CA ILE A 6 13.10 -33.25 0.30
C ILE A 6 12.71 -32.06 -0.59
N CYS A 7 12.62 -32.27 -1.91
CA CYS A 7 12.23 -31.23 -2.85
C CYS A 7 10.79 -30.73 -2.61
N PHE A 8 9.86 -31.65 -2.34
CA PHE A 8 8.46 -31.30 -2.05
C PHE A 8 8.33 -30.54 -0.73
N VAL A 9 9.06 -30.96 0.31
CA VAL A 9 9.09 -30.28 1.61
C VAL A 9 9.68 -28.86 1.47
N LEU A 10 10.76 -28.69 0.73
CA LEU A 10 11.35 -27.37 0.46
C LEU A 10 10.39 -26.45 -0.28
N ALA A 11 9.71 -26.94 -1.32
CA ALA A 11 8.73 -26.17 -2.07
C ALA A 11 7.55 -25.72 -1.19
N ALA A 12 7.03 -26.62 -0.35
CA ALA A 12 5.94 -26.31 0.58
C ALA A 12 6.33 -25.24 1.61
N LEU A 13 7.55 -25.33 2.17
CA LEU A 13 8.05 -24.34 3.12
C LEU A 13 8.18 -22.95 2.49
N LEU A 14 8.73 -22.87 1.28
CA LEU A 14 8.84 -21.61 0.54
C LEU A 14 7.45 -21.03 0.21
N TYR A 15 6.49 -21.87 -0.15
CA TYR A 15 5.12 -21.42 -0.44
C TYR A 15 4.43 -20.81 0.79
N VAL A 16 4.51 -21.49 1.95
CA VAL A 16 3.93 -20.99 3.21
C VAL A 16 4.62 -19.70 3.65
N LEU A 17 5.95 -19.63 3.52
CA LEU A 17 6.73 -18.45 3.89
C LEU A 17 6.42 -17.25 2.98
N THR A 18 6.14 -17.48 1.70
CA THR A 18 5.84 -16.42 0.73
C THR A 18 4.36 -16.01 0.70
N LEU A 19 3.45 -16.84 1.21
CA LEU A 19 2.02 -16.55 1.36
C LEU A 19 1.71 -15.17 2.01
N PRO A 20 2.30 -14.81 3.17
CA PRO A 20 2.07 -13.49 3.77
C PRO A 20 2.68 -12.34 2.96
N PHE A 21 3.71 -12.61 2.14
CA PHE A 21 4.29 -11.62 1.25
C PHE A 21 3.38 -11.33 0.06
N VAL A 22 2.66 -12.32 -0.48
CA VAL A 22 1.67 -12.11 -1.55
C VAL A 22 0.53 -11.22 -1.07
N GLY A 23 -0.01 -11.46 0.13
CA GLY A 23 -1.05 -10.61 0.72
C GLY A 23 -0.59 -9.17 1.01
N LYS A 24 0.66 -8.99 1.43
CA LYS A 24 1.25 -7.66 1.63
C LYS A 24 1.61 -6.95 0.32
N ARG A 25 2.01 -7.69 -0.72
CA ARG A 25 2.29 -7.12 -2.05
C ARG A 25 1.01 -6.75 -2.80
N ALA A 26 -0.08 -7.51 -2.67
CA ALA A 26 -1.38 -7.13 -3.24
C ALA A 26 -1.89 -5.80 -2.68
N LYS A 27 -1.67 -5.53 -1.38
CA LYS A 27 -1.98 -4.23 -0.77
C LYS A 27 -1.12 -3.09 -1.30
N LYS A 28 0.12 -3.34 -1.73
CA LYS A 28 1.01 -2.32 -2.31
C LYS A 28 0.78 -2.13 -3.82
N ALA A 29 0.44 -3.19 -4.55
CA ALA A 29 0.11 -3.12 -5.98
C ALA A 29 -1.20 -2.34 -6.22
N HIS A 30 -2.19 -2.45 -5.32
CA HIS A 30 -3.38 -1.59 -5.34
C HIS A 30 -3.11 -0.13 -4.93
N THR A 31 -1.89 0.22 -4.48
CA THR A 31 -1.51 1.61 -4.14
C THR A 31 -0.76 2.29 -5.30
N GLU A 32 -0.48 1.57 -6.40
CA GLU A 32 0.11 2.15 -7.61
C GLU A 32 -0.95 2.73 -8.57
N GLU A 33 -2.24 2.50 -8.31
CA GLU A 33 -3.30 3.33 -8.87
C GLU A 33 -3.28 4.65 -8.09
N MET A 34 -2.57 5.62 -8.67
CA MET A 34 -2.57 7.07 -8.42
C MET A 34 -3.37 7.49 -7.19
N PRO A 35 -2.80 8.24 -6.21
CA PRO A 35 -3.64 8.93 -5.26
C PRO A 35 -4.45 9.96 -6.07
N ILE A 36 -5.66 9.55 -6.50
CA ILE A 36 -6.69 10.42 -6.98
C ILE A 36 -6.84 11.40 -5.84
N ARG A 37 -6.40 12.64 -6.05
CA ARG A 37 -6.65 13.78 -5.16
C ARG A 37 -8.17 14.01 -5.14
N GLY A 38 -8.89 13.08 -4.56
CA GLY A 38 -10.28 13.22 -4.20
C GLY A 38 -10.26 13.61 -2.75
N TYR A 39 -10.48 14.90 -2.50
CA TYR A 39 -10.79 15.41 -1.17
C TYR A 39 -11.83 14.48 -0.56
N SER A 40 -11.41 13.66 0.38
CA SER A 40 -12.26 12.62 0.94
C SER A 40 -12.42 12.92 2.41
N GLU A 41 -13.67 12.98 2.86
CA GLU A 41 -14.11 13.21 4.25
C GLU A 41 -13.45 12.28 5.29
N ARG A 42 -12.68 11.29 4.82
CA ARG A 42 -11.95 10.30 5.62
C ARG A 42 -10.60 10.81 6.14
N PHE A 43 -10.04 11.91 5.64
CA PHE A 43 -8.67 12.33 5.96
C PHE A 43 -8.62 13.74 6.62
N PRO A 44 -8.56 13.82 7.96
CA PRO A 44 -8.53 15.11 8.67
C PRO A 44 -7.32 16.01 8.33
N TRP A 45 -6.27 15.45 7.75
CA TRP A 45 -5.07 16.19 7.30
C TRP A 45 -5.30 17.07 6.06
N GLU A 46 -6.41 16.87 5.32
CA GLU A 46 -6.78 17.76 4.20
C GLU A 46 -7.29 19.12 4.70
N GLU A 47 -8.05 19.15 5.80
CA GLU A 47 -8.54 20.39 6.41
C GLU A 47 -7.38 21.25 6.92
N ASP A 48 -6.39 20.63 7.58
CA ASP A 48 -5.18 21.29 8.04
C ASP A 48 -4.36 21.87 6.87
N ARG A 49 -4.30 21.15 5.74
CA ARG A 49 -3.63 21.62 4.51
C ARG A 49 -4.34 22.80 3.87
N ILE A 50 -5.68 22.76 3.78
CA ILE A 50 -6.48 23.86 3.27
C ILE A 50 -6.31 25.10 4.16
N ALA A 51 -6.36 24.93 5.50
CA ALA A 51 -6.16 26.02 6.43
C ALA A 51 -4.75 26.64 6.32
N TYR A 52 -3.72 25.81 6.12
CA TYR A 52 -2.36 26.27 5.85
C TYR A 52 -2.28 27.05 4.54
N ASN A 53 -2.86 26.53 3.45
CA ASN A 53 -2.86 27.17 2.13
C ASN A 53 -3.54 28.55 2.19
N ARG A 54 -4.72 28.66 2.80
CA ARG A 54 -5.40 29.95 3.01
C ARG A 54 -4.60 30.92 3.85
N LYS A 55 -3.94 30.45 4.92
CA LYS A 55 -3.08 31.29 5.75
C LYS A 55 -1.89 31.85 4.96
N HIS A 56 -1.45 31.17 3.92
CA HIS A 56 -0.29 31.54 3.11
C HIS A 56 -0.69 32.12 1.73
N GLY A 57 -1.98 32.35 1.49
CA GLY A 57 -2.49 32.90 0.23
C GLY A 57 -2.30 31.99 -0.98
N LEU A 58 -2.10 30.69 -0.74
CA LEU A 58 -1.97 29.67 -1.76
C LEU A 58 -3.36 29.13 -2.13
N PRO A 59 -3.58 28.70 -3.39
CA PRO A 59 -4.82 28.03 -3.75
C PRO A 59 -4.95 26.70 -2.97
N ASP A 60 -6.18 26.29 -2.68
CA ASP A 60 -6.44 25.18 -1.74
C ASP A 60 -5.81 23.85 -2.20
N ASP A 61 -5.56 23.66 -3.49
CA ASP A 61 -4.93 22.48 -4.12
C ASP A 61 -3.39 22.51 -4.20
N ALA A 62 -2.75 23.54 -3.65
CA ALA A 62 -1.31 23.79 -3.80
C ALA A 62 -0.38 22.72 -3.17
N ILE A 63 -0.88 21.80 -2.33
CA ILE A 63 -0.06 20.82 -1.57
C ILE A 63 -0.74 19.45 -1.49
#